data_AF-A0A1X7S2C7-F1
#
_entry.id   AF-A0A1X7S2C7-F1
#
_cell.length_a   1.000
_cell.length_b   1.000
_cell.length_c   1.000
_cell.angle_alpha   90.00
_cell.angle_beta   90.00
_cell.angle_gamma   90.00
#
_symmetry.space_group_name_H-M   'P 1'
#
loop_
_entity.id
_entity.type
_entity.pdbx_description
1 polymer ?
#
loop_
_entity_poly.entity_id
_entity_poly.type
_entity_poly.pdbx_seq_one_letter_code
_entity_poly.pdbx_strand_id
1 'polypeptide(L)'
;MAGDQTGGPGFHSKIPGPSRDQHAQFGDPGTVNAQEQGLMGLGMNKLSFFPTLCAQGVVDECRYGLAFGLDGTGTAILGSKDQDLYEGELSVQKTGQDWDMTNKLMVDGTEILAESDTVVLDSGTVNVIVPTVVARKLFTALNIQIVEQTLPGCTNSIFGYYPCDKPPTVGFQFGDKVFNIESSRFQLEDNGNNNCTAIITGIDVTEKHPNLWLIGQAWMQGKYVDFRKKDDGYEIGVANLKNPGSGCP
;
A
#
# COMPACT_ATOMS: atom_id res chain seq x y z
N MET A 1 6.01 -60.21 33.54
CA MET A 1 5.91 -59.17 34.59
C MET A 1 6.46 -57.89 34.01
N ALA A 2 5.66 -56.81 34.12
CA ALA A 2 5.97 -55.37 34.12
C ALA A 2 7.14 -54.87 33.24
N GLY A 3 6.94 -53.95 32.28
CA GLY A 3 6.56 -52.54 32.50
C GLY A 3 7.86 -51.72 32.56
N ASP A 4 8.10 -50.67 31.78
CA ASP A 4 7.34 -49.42 31.81
C ASP A 4 7.65 -48.53 30.58
N GLN A 5 6.64 -47.80 30.14
CA GLN A 5 6.71 -46.74 29.14
C GLN A 5 7.04 -45.43 29.86
N THR A 6 8.00 -44.66 29.36
CA THR A 6 8.05 -43.23 29.67
C THR A 6 8.13 -42.44 28.38
N GLY A 7 6.95 -42.23 27.78
CA GLY A 7 6.71 -41.10 26.90
C GLY A 7 6.85 -39.82 27.70
N GLY A 8 7.84 -39.00 27.36
CA GLY A 8 7.88 -37.61 27.80
C GLY A 8 6.75 -36.84 27.13
N PRO A 9 6.09 -35.89 27.81
CA PRO A 9 5.04 -35.10 27.21
C PRO A 9 5.66 -34.23 26.13
N GLY A 10 5.46 -34.62 24.87
CA GLY A 10 5.55 -33.67 23.77
C GLY A 10 4.55 -32.56 24.08
N PHE A 11 5.05 -31.35 24.30
CA PHE A 11 4.22 -30.15 24.27
C PHE A 11 3.76 -29.94 22.82
N HIS A 12 2.81 -30.76 22.37
CA HIS A 12 1.92 -30.43 21.28
C HIS A 12 0.86 -29.49 21.86
N SER A 13 1.28 -28.26 22.17
CA SER A 13 0.33 -27.16 22.11
C SER A 13 0.02 -26.99 20.64
N LYS A 14 -1.08 -27.58 20.17
CA LYS A 14 -1.78 -27.03 19.02
C LYS A 14 -2.15 -25.61 19.46
N ILE A 15 -1.33 -24.64 19.08
CA ILE A 15 -1.75 -23.24 19.07
C ILE A 15 -3.05 -23.28 18.26
N PRO A 16 -4.20 -22.87 18.83
CA PRO A 16 -5.42 -22.76 18.04
C PRO A 16 -5.09 -21.97 16.78
N GLY A 17 -5.52 -22.46 15.62
CA GLY A 17 -5.43 -21.69 14.38
C GLY A 17 -6.01 -20.29 14.60
N PRO A 18 -5.51 -19.28 13.87
CA PRO A 18 -5.82 -17.89 14.14
C PRO A 18 -7.33 -17.67 14.26
N SER A 19 -7.80 -17.17 15.40
CA SER A 19 -9.18 -16.69 15.53
C SER A 19 -9.34 -15.42 14.70
N ARG A 20 -10.59 -15.05 14.39
CA ARG A 20 -11.00 -13.82 13.69
C ARG A 20 -10.50 -12.50 14.33
N ASP A 21 -9.68 -12.55 15.38
CA ASP A 21 -9.25 -11.42 16.20
C ASP A 21 -7.79 -10.99 15.95
N GLN A 22 -7.12 -11.46 14.89
CA GLN A 22 -5.73 -11.10 14.58
C GLN A 22 -5.58 -9.82 13.75
N HIS A 23 -6.36 -8.80 14.09
CA HIS A 23 -6.32 -7.50 13.42
C HIS A 23 -5.37 -6.58 14.17
N ALA A 24 -4.26 -6.19 13.54
CA ALA A 24 -3.43 -5.10 14.06
C ALA A 24 -4.04 -3.77 13.58
N GLN A 25 -4.56 -2.97 14.50
CA GLN A 25 -5.12 -1.65 14.20
C GLN A 25 -4.02 -0.58 14.21
N PHE A 26 -3.92 0.22 13.15
CA PHE A 26 -3.06 1.40 13.09
C PHE A 26 -3.85 2.64 13.51
N GLY A 27 -3.28 3.45 14.40
CA GLY A 27 -3.86 4.72 14.86
C GLY A 27 -3.44 5.92 14.00
N ASP A 28 -4.10 7.05 14.23
CA ASP A 28 -4.00 8.31 13.47
C ASP A 28 -2.55 8.83 13.26
N PRO A 29 -2.09 9.04 12.01
CA PRO A 29 -0.80 9.66 11.72
C PRO A 29 -0.79 11.20 11.92
N GLY A 30 -1.92 11.81 12.28
CA GLY A 30 -2.14 13.26 12.29
C GLY A 30 -1.51 14.08 13.43
N THR A 31 -0.60 13.55 14.23
CA THR A 31 0.11 14.36 15.24
C THR A 31 1.62 14.22 15.12
N VAL A 32 2.31 15.36 15.11
CA VAL A 32 3.78 15.55 15.16
C VAL A 32 4.47 14.99 16.44
N ASN A 33 3.85 14.01 17.08
CA ASN A 33 4.38 13.21 18.19
C ASN A 33 4.08 11.72 17.98
N ALA A 34 4.17 11.21 16.75
CA ALA A 34 4.27 9.77 16.55
C ALA A 34 5.59 9.30 17.17
N GLN A 35 5.54 8.82 18.42
CA GLN A 35 6.58 7.95 18.95
C GLN A 35 6.45 6.60 18.24
N GLU A 36 6.86 6.55 16.99
CA GLU A 36 7.07 5.29 16.28
C GLU A 36 8.21 4.57 16.99
N GLN A 37 7.89 3.47 17.68
CA GLN A 37 8.88 2.70 18.43
C GLN A 37 9.67 1.72 17.53
N GLY A 38 9.33 1.66 16.24
CA GLY A 38 10.03 0.86 15.25
C GLY A 38 9.26 0.69 13.94
N LEU A 39 9.94 0.12 12.95
CA LEU A 39 9.39 -0.25 11.64
C LEU A 39 9.27 -1.78 11.55
N MET A 40 8.09 -2.29 11.22
CA MET A 40 7.87 -3.70 10.93
C MET A 40 7.94 -3.93 9.41
N GLY A 41 9.08 -4.45 8.93
CA GLY A 41 9.26 -4.74 7.50
C GLY A 41 8.39 -5.92 7.02
N LEU A 42 7.51 -5.65 6.05
CA LEU A 42 6.62 -6.65 5.40
C LEU A 42 7.13 -7.10 4.01
N GLY A 43 8.33 -6.68 3.60
CA GLY A 43 8.98 -7.18 2.39
C GLY A 43 9.37 -8.65 2.49
N MET A 44 9.49 -9.35 1.36
CA MET A 44 9.69 -10.81 1.34
C MET A 44 11.14 -11.27 1.44
N ASN A 45 12.03 -10.46 2.03
CA ASN A 45 13.39 -10.88 2.36
C ASN A 45 13.36 -11.96 3.47
N LYS A 46 14.25 -12.97 3.39
CA LYS A 46 14.27 -14.11 4.33
C LYS A 46 14.43 -13.71 5.81
N LEU A 47 14.98 -12.53 6.10
CA LEU A 47 15.17 -12.02 7.47
C LEU A 47 14.05 -11.07 7.92
N SER A 48 13.10 -10.76 7.05
CA SER A 48 11.95 -9.92 7.41
C SER A 48 11.00 -10.67 8.35
N PHE A 49 10.22 -9.88 9.09
CA PHE A 49 9.24 -10.38 10.05
C PHE A 49 8.25 -11.37 9.39
N PHE A 50 7.59 -10.97 8.31
CA PHE A 50 6.51 -11.77 7.73
C PHE A 50 6.97 -13.10 7.09
N PRO A 51 8.04 -13.15 6.27
CA PRO A 51 8.59 -14.42 5.77
C PRO A 51 9.02 -15.39 6.87
N THR A 52 9.44 -14.88 8.03
CA THR A 52 9.76 -15.71 9.20
C THR A 52 8.52 -16.42 9.73
N LEU A 53 7.36 -15.72 9.81
CA LEU A 53 6.09 -16.34 10.20
C LEU A 53 5.67 -17.45 9.22
N CYS A 54 5.84 -17.22 7.92
CA CYS A 54 5.58 -18.24 6.90
C CYS A 54 6.49 -19.47 7.08
N ALA A 55 7.80 -19.25 7.26
CA ALA A 55 8.79 -20.32 7.38
C ALA A 55 8.60 -21.16 8.66
N GLN A 56 8.11 -20.52 9.74
CA GLN A 56 7.81 -21.19 11.00
C GLN A 56 6.44 -21.88 11.01
N GLY A 57 5.62 -21.72 9.96
CA GLY A 57 4.26 -22.28 9.89
C GLY A 57 3.30 -21.68 10.93
N VAL A 58 3.54 -20.43 11.33
CA VAL A 58 2.69 -19.71 12.30
C VAL A 58 1.42 -19.16 11.64
N VAL A 59 1.47 -18.93 10.34
CA VAL A 59 0.35 -18.45 9.52
C VAL A 59 -0.14 -19.55 8.57
N ASP A 60 -1.44 -19.60 8.33
CA ASP A 60 -2.08 -20.62 7.47
C ASP A 60 -1.69 -20.48 5.99
N GLU A 61 -1.66 -19.24 5.49
CA GLU A 61 -1.18 -18.89 4.16
C GLU A 61 -0.02 -17.91 4.24
N CYS A 62 0.97 -18.01 3.35
CA CYS A 62 2.05 -17.00 3.28
C CYS A 62 1.58 -15.73 2.55
N ARG A 63 0.68 -15.00 3.21
CA ARG A 63 0.08 -13.76 2.74
C ARG A 63 -0.22 -12.78 3.87
N TYR A 64 -0.32 -11.50 3.53
CA TYR A 64 -0.89 -10.50 4.40
C TYR A 64 -1.78 -9.53 3.63
N GLY A 65 -2.81 -9.00 4.28
CA GLY A 65 -3.69 -7.97 3.76
C GLY A 65 -3.51 -6.66 4.50
N LEU A 66 -3.59 -5.54 3.78
CA LEU A 66 -3.66 -4.19 4.34
C LEU A 66 -5.01 -3.59 3.95
N ALA A 67 -5.75 -3.11 4.95
CA ALA A 67 -7.03 -2.44 4.79
C ALA A 67 -6.96 -1.08 5.49
N PHE A 68 -6.63 -0.02 4.75
CA PHE A 68 -6.51 1.33 5.31
C PHE A 68 -7.82 2.10 5.13
N GLY A 69 -8.41 2.52 6.24
CA GLY A 69 -9.60 3.34 6.28
C GLY A 69 -9.31 4.80 5.92
N LEU A 70 -10.37 5.51 5.57
CA LEU A 70 -10.42 6.95 5.37
C LEU A 70 -10.66 7.73 6.66
N ASP A 71 -10.81 7.05 7.80
CA ASP A 71 -10.93 7.67 9.12
C ASP A 71 -9.60 7.73 9.88
N GLY A 72 -8.49 7.38 9.21
CA GLY A 72 -7.16 7.33 9.83
C GLY A 72 -6.88 6.03 10.58
N THR A 73 -7.80 5.06 10.56
CA THR A 73 -7.56 3.71 11.07
C THR A 73 -7.17 2.75 9.94
N GLY A 74 -6.63 1.59 10.29
CA GLY A 74 -6.37 0.54 9.32
C GLY A 74 -6.15 -0.79 9.99
N THR A 75 -6.26 -1.87 9.22
CA THR A 75 -6.04 -3.24 9.71
C THR A 75 -4.98 -3.94 8.86
N ALA A 76 -4.02 -4.59 9.52
CA ALA A 76 -3.20 -5.62 8.90
C ALA A 76 -3.74 -7.01 9.26
N ILE A 77 -3.89 -7.85 8.24
CA ILE A 77 -4.37 -9.23 8.33
C ILE A 77 -3.18 -10.13 7.98
N LEU A 78 -2.78 -11.02 8.88
CA LEU A 78 -1.66 -11.92 8.64
C LEU A 78 -2.17 -13.35 8.48
N GLY A 79 -1.73 -14.02 7.41
CA GLY A 79 -1.95 -15.46 7.26
C GLY A 79 -3.26 -15.88 6.61
N SER A 80 -4.15 -14.95 6.32
CA SER A 80 -5.45 -15.21 5.71
C SER A 80 -5.92 -14.03 4.85
N LYS A 81 -7.05 -14.21 4.17
CA LYS A 81 -7.83 -13.11 3.59
C LYS A 81 -9.05 -12.87 4.46
N ASP A 82 -9.39 -11.60 4.65
CA ASP A 82 -10.67 -11.24 5.24
C ASP A 82 -11.64 -10.70 4.17
N GLN A 83 -12.54 -11.58 3.71
CA GLN A 83 -13.57 -11.24 2.72
C GLN A 83 -14.65 -10.32 3.28
N ASP A 84 -14.75 -10.17 4.59
CA ASP A 84 -15.72 -9.28 5.22
C ASP A 84 -15.32 -7.80 5.05
N LEU A 85 -14.06 -7.51 4.73
CA LEU A 85 -13.53 -6.15 4.58
C LEU A 85 -13.70 -5.54 3.18
N TYR A 86 -13.84 -6.35 2.12
CA TYR A 86 -13.82 -5.85 0.74
C TYR A 86 -14.99 -6.35 -0.11
N GLU A 87 -15.24 -5.63 -1.20
CA GLU A 87 -16.30 -5.93 -2.16
C GLU A 87 -15.79 -6.68 -3.39
N GLY A 88 -16.60 -7.63 -3.87
CA GLY A 88 -16.33 -8.37 -5.10
C GLY A 88 -15.05 -9.20 -5.05
N GLU A 89 -14.52 -9.50 -6.23
CA GLU A 89 -13.28 -10.26 -6.39
C GLU A 89 -12.06 -9.34 -6.42
N LEU A 90 -10.95 -9.84 -5.86
CA LEU A 90 -9.65 -9.19 -5.95
C LEU A 90 -9.21 -9.11 -7.42
N SER A 91 -8.80 -7.93 -7.86
CA SER A 91 -8.07 -7.77 -9.11
C SER A 91 -6.61 -8.16 -8.87
N VAL A 92 -6.19 -9.28 -9.45
CA VAL A 92 -4.89 -9.91 -9.15
C VAL A 92 -3.86 -9.55 -10.22
N GLN A 93 -2.66 -9.24 -9.77
CA GLN A 93 -1.50 -8.97 -10.60
C GLN A 93 -0.27 -9.71 -10.08
N LYS A 94 0.55 -10.24 -10.98
CA LYS A 94 1.84 -10.85 -10.63
C LYS A 94 2.87 -9.78 -10.30
N THR A 95 3.74 -10.08 -9.34
CA THR A 95 4.80 -9.18 -8.88
C THR A 95 6.13 -9.91 -8.72
N GLY A 96 7.19 -9.14 -8.53
CA GLY A 96 8.46 -9.62 -7.99
C GLY A 96 8.40 -9.82 -6.47
N GLN A 97 9.52 -10.28 -5.91
CA GLN A 97 9.67 -10.56 -4.49
C GLN A 97 9.56 -9.30 -3.63
N ASP A 98 9.96 -8.15 -4.16
CA ASP A 98 9.96 -6.87 -3.45
C ASP A 98 8.66 -6.09 -3.71
N TRP A 99 7.59 -6.79 -4.13
CA TRP A 99 6.29 -6.21 -4.47
C TRP A 99 6.37 -5.21 -5.63
N ASP A 100 7.38 -5.36 -6.48
CA ASP A 100 7.60 -4.62 -7.70
C ASP A 100 6.82 -5.22 -8.87
N MET A 101 6.27 -4.37 -9.73
CA MET A 101 5.46 -4.78 -10.88
C MET A 101 5.43 -3.69 -11.96
N THR A 102 4.91 -4.02 -13.14
CA THR A 102 4.55 -3.00 -14.13
C THR A 102 3.22 -2.36 -13.74
N ASN A 103 3.01 -1.07 -14.03
CA ASN A 103 1.69 -0.46 -13.79
C ASN A 103 1.41 0.70 -14.75
N LYS A 104 0.16 1.12 -14.81
CA LYS A 104 -0.32 2.22 -15.64
C LYS A 104 -0.94 3.31 -14.76
N LEU A 105 -0.49 4.53 -14.97
CA LEU A 105 -1.10 5.73 -14.40
C LEU A 105 -2.28 6.13 -15.28
N MET A 106 -3.46 6.12 -14.68
CA MET A 106 -4.74 6.35 -15.33
C MET A 106 -5.29 7.72 -14.96
N VAL A 107 -5.84 8.45 -15.94
CA VAL A 107 -6.57 9.71 -15.74
C VAL A 107 -8.03 9.51 -16.14
N ASP A 108 -8.93 10.12 -15.36
CA ASP A 108 -10.39 10.04 -15.54
C ASP A 108 -10.93 8.60 -15.62
N GLY A 109 -10.20 7.67 -14.99
CA GLY A 109 -10.54 6.25 -14.93
C GLY A 109 -10.33 5.44 -16.21
N THR A 110 -9.99 6.08 -17.34
CA THR A 110 -9.93 5.39 -18.64
C THR A 110 -8.70 5.71 -19.48
N GLU A 111 -8.08 6.88 -19.35
CA GLU A 111 -6.95 7.28 -20.18
C GLU A 111 -5.63 6.82 -19.56
N ILE A 112 -4.81 6.08 -20.32
CA ILE A 112 -3.45 5.76 -19.91
C ILE A 112 -2.57 6.98 -20.16
N LEU A 113 -2.13 7.63 -19.08
CA LEU A 113 -1.23 8.77 -19.19
C LEU A 113 0.23 8.33 -19.23
N ALA A 114 0.62 7.37 -18.40
CA ALA A 114 1.99 6.87 -18.34
C ALA A 114 2.00 5.39 -17.93
N GLU A 115 3.10 4.71 -18.22
CA GLU A 115 3.34 3.33 -17.79
C GLU A 115 4.74 3.26 -17.19
N SER A 116 4.93 2.35 -16.22
CA SER A 116 6.24 2.00 -15.69
C SER A 116 6.40 0.50 -15.61
N ASP A 117 7.62 0.04 -15.81
CA ASP A 117 8.05 -1.34 -15.63
C ASP A 117 8.47 -1.66 -14.19
N THR A 118 8.58 -0.63 -13.34
CA THR A 118 9.09 -0.73 -11.98
C THR A 118 8.23 0.11 -11.03
N VAL A 119 7.21 -0.51 -10.46
CA VAL A 119 6.26 0.12 -9.52
C VAL A 119 6.23 -0.71 -8.24
N VAL A 120 6.50 -0.08 -7.10
CA VAL A 120 6.47 -0.74 -5.78
C VAL A 120 5.30 -0.18 -4.98
N LEU A 121 4.50 -1.09 -4.41
CA LEU A 121 3.53 -0.73 -3.38
C LEU A 121 4.25 -0.59 -2.04
N ASP A 122 4.27 0.62 -1.48
CA ASP A 122 5.06 0.94 -0.30
C ASP A 122 4.18 1.54 0.81
N SER A 123 3.71 0.69 1.73
CA SER A 123 2.97 1.15 2.91
C SER A 123 3.80 2.02 3.85
N GLY A 124 5.14 2.07 3.70
CA GLY A 124 6.01 2.96 4.48
C GLY A 124 6.02 4.40 3.98
N THR A 125 5.47 4.65 2.79
CA THR A 125 5.40 5.99 2.18
C THR A 125 3.97 6.52 2.22
N VAL A 126 3.78 7.79 2.59
CA VAL A 126 2.45 8.42 2.67
C VAL A 126 1.90 8.76 1.28
N ASN A 127 2.74 9.36 0.44
CA ASN A 127 2.38 9.93 -0.86
C ASN A 127 2.58 8.93 -2.01
N VAL A 128 2.28 9.37 -3.22
CA VAL A 128 2.65 8.66 -4.44
C VAL A 128 3.85 9.36 -5.06
N ILE A 129 4.92 8.65 -5.30
CA ILE A 129 6.14 9.19 -5.90
C ILE A 129 6.29 8.62 -7.30
N VAL A 130 6.42 9.51 -8.29
CA VAL A 130 6.69 9.18 -9.69
C VAL A 130 7.89 9.99 -10.19
N PRO A 131 8.56 9.60 -11.28
CA PRO A 131 9.62 10.40 -11.88
C PRO A 131 9.14 11.81 -12.22
N THR A 132 10.04 12.77 -12.18
CA THR A 132 9.72 14.19 -12.42
C THR A 132 9.06 14.40 -13.80
N VAL A 133 9.49 13.63 -14.80
CA VAL A 133 8.92 13.67 -16.16
C VAL A 133 7.45 13.23 -16.19
N VAL A 134 7.09 12.23 -15.37
CA VAL A 134 5.72 11.70 -15.27
C VAL A 134 4.84 12.69 -14.52
N ALA A 135 5.33 13.27 -13.42
CA ALA A 135 4.62 14.29 -12.66
C ALA A 135 4.30 15.52 -13.52
N ARG A 136 5.26 16.03 -14.32
CA ARG A 136 4.98 17.14 -15.26
C ARG A 136 3.91 16.77 -16.26
N LYS A 137 3.98 15.56 -16.84
CA LYS A 137 2.99 15.10 -17.82
C LYS A 137 1.60 15.07 -17.20
N LEU A 138 1.48 14.54 -15.99
CA LEU A 138 0.24 14.48 -15.23
C LEU A 138 -0.32 15.86 -14.93
N PHE A 139 0.48 16.74 -14.33
CA PHE A 139 0.00 18.06 -13.94
C PHE A 139 -0.34 18.93 -15.16
N THR A 140 0.40 18.78 -16.26
CA THR A 140 0.04 19.44 -17.52
C THR A 140 -1.29 18.94 -18.06
N ALA A 141 -1.51 17.61 -18.11
CA ALA A 141 -2.75 17.02 -18.62
C ALA A 141 -3.98 17.43 -17.78
N LEU A 142 -3.80 17.55 -16.47
CA LEU A 142 -4.86 17.92 -15.53
C LEU A 142 -5.01 19.43 -15.32
N ASN A 143 -4.22 20.26 -16.01
CA ASN A 143 -4.15 21.70 -15.79
C ASN A 143 -3.92 22.08 -14.31
N ILE A 144 -3.06 21.33 -13.65
CA ILE A 144 -2.58 21.55 -12.28
C ILE A 144 -1.32 22.40 -12.34
N GLN A 145 -1.21 23.40 -11.46
CA GLN A 145 -0.04 24.26 -11.41
C GLN A 145 1.19 23.43 -11.00
N ILE A 146 2.25 23.50 -11.81
CA ILE A 146 3.53 22.85 -11.52
C ILE A 146 4.36 23.77 -10.62
N VAL A 147 4.83 23.23 -9.50
CA VAL A 147 5.71 23.92 -8.54
C VAL A 147 6.98 23.11 -8.37
N GLU A 148 8.11 23.70 -8.75
CA GLU A 148 9.42 23.07 -8.62
C GLU A 148 10.09 23.51 -7.32
N GLN A 149 10.67 22.55 -6.60
CA GLN A 149 11.39 22.81 -5.37
C GLN A 149 12.61 21.92 -5.27
N THR A 150 13.61 22.35 -4.50
CA THR A 150 14.74 21.50 -4.12
C THR A 150 14.58 21.14 -2.64
N LEU A 151 14.35 19.86 -2.37
CA LEU A 151 14.23 19.32 -1.03
C LEU A 151 15.61 19.13 -0.37
N PRO A 152 15.67 18.96 0.96
CA PRO A 152 16.91 18.59 1.65
C PRO A 152 17.60 17.40 0.98
N GLY A 153 18.93 17.45 0.87
CA GLY A 153 19.70 16.46 0.12
C GLY A 153 19.87 16.77 -1.38
N CYS A 154 19.54 18.00 -1.80
CA CYS A 154 19.65 18.46 -3.20
C CYS A 154 18.75 17.68 -4.17
N THR A 155 17.64 17.14 -3.67
CA THR A 155 16.67 16.40 -4.47
C THR A 155 15.73 17.38 -5.16
N ASN A 156 15.77 17.41 -6.49
CA ASN A 156 14.79 18.17 -7.27
C ASN A 156 13.43 17.47 -7.19
N SER A 157 12.38 18.26 -6.96
CA SER A 157 11.02 17.75 -6.74
C SER A 157 9.99 18.61 -7.45
N ILE A 158 8.92 17.96 -7.89
CA ILE A 158 7.79 18.58 -8.58
C ILE A 158 6.53 18.32 -7.78
N PHE A 159 5.89 19.40 -7.36
CA PHE A 159 4.60 19.43 -6.69
C PHE A 159 3.53 19.97 -7.64
N GLY A 160 2.28 19.53 -7.42
CA GLY A 160 1.12 19.99 -8.16
C GLY A 160 0.18 20.78 -7.25
N TYR A 161 -0.19 21.99 -7.65
CA TYR A 161 -1.14 22.83 -6.91
C TYR A 161 -2.48 22.88 -7.64
N TYR A 162 -3.56 22.56 -6.93
CA TYR A 162 -4.90 22.42 -7.49
C TYR A 162 -5.98 23.01 -6.56
N PRO A 163 -7.17 23.37 -7.08
CA PRO A 163 -8.28 23.79 -6.24
C PRO A 163 -8.74 22.66 -5.31
N CYS A 164 -8.68 22.87 -4.00
CA CYS A 164 -9.01 21.84 -3.00
C CYS A 164 -10.41 21.24 -3.19
N ASP A 165 -11.37 22.05 -3.63
CA ASP A 165 -12.75 21.64 -3.91
C ASP A 165 -12.94 20.86 -5.24
N LYS A 166 -11.86 20.66 -6.01
CA LYS A 166 -11.86 19.96 -7.31
C LYS A 166 -10.65 19.04 -7.47
N PRO A 167 -10.51 18.01 -6.61
CA PRO A 167 -9.47 17.01 -6.80
C PRO A 167 -9.65 16.27 -8.14
N PRO A 168 -8.58 16.03 -8.91
CA PRO A 168 -8.65 15.27 -10.15
C PRO A 168 -8.91 13.78 -9.89
N THR A 169 -9.34 13.06 -10.93
CA THR A 169 -9.44 11.60 -10.89
C THR A 169 -8.18 10.97 -11.47
N VAL A 170 -7.36 10.39 -10.58
CA VAL A 170 -6.11 9.72 -10.95
C VAL A 170 -6.06 8.36 -10.27
N GLY A 171 -5.63 7.34 -10.99
CA GLY A 171 -5.60 5.96 -10.49
C GLY A 171 -4.54 5.09 -11.11
N PHE A 172 -4.52 3.84 -10.65
CA PHE A 172 -3.58 2.83 -11.08
C PHE A 172 -4.33 1.58 -11.52
N GLN A 173 -3.84 0.91 -12.56
CA GLN A 173 -4.48 -0.27 -13.10
C GLN A 173 -3.95 -1.54 -12.43
N PHE A 174 -4.85 -2.36 -11.90
CA PHE A 174 -4.55 -3.70 -11.41
C PHE A 174 -5.45 -4.68 -12.14
N GLY A 175 -4.87 -5.66 -12.82
CA GLY A 175 -5.62 -6.54 -13.72
C GLY A 175 -6.36 -5.73 -14.80
N ASP A 176 -7.67 -5.91 -14.89
CA ASP A 176 -8.57 -5.20 -15.81
C ASP A 176 -9.28 -3.99 -15.18
N LYS A 177 -9.00 -3.68 -13.90
CA LYS A 177 -9.67 -2.62 -13.14
C LYS A 177 -8.74 -1.46 -12.84
N VAL A 178 -9.32 -0.26 -12.83
CA VAL A 178 -8.65 0.96 -12.37
C VAL A 178 -9.10 1.28 -10.96
N PHE A 179 -8.12 1.53 -10.09
CA PHE A 179 -8.33 1.92 -8.71
C PHE A 179 -7.81 3.34 -8.52
N ASN A 180 -8.74 4.27 -8.33
CA ASN A 180 -8.41 5.69 -8.17
C ASN A 180 -7.93 5.99 -6.74
N ILE A 181 -7.10 7.02 -6.61
CA ILE A 181 -6.87 7.68 -5.34
C ILE A 181 -8.20 8.28 -4.90
N GLU A 182 -8.58 8.06 -3.64
CA GLU A 182 -9.79 8.66 -3.08
C GLU A 182 -9.69 10.18 -3.15
N SER A 183 -10.76 10.86 -3.58
CA SER A 183 -10.76 12.31 -3.78
C SER A 183 -10.37 13.08 -2.50
N SER A 184 -10.81 12.58 -1.35
CA SER A 184 -10.46 13.08 -0.01
C SER A 184 -9.00 12.84 0.39
N ARG A 185 -8.28 11.99 -0.34
CA ARG A 185 -6.86 11.65 -0.13
C ARG A 185 -5.93 12.21 -1.19
N PHE A 186 -6.46 12.95 -2.16
CA PHE A 186 -5.63 13.61 -3.17
C PHE A 186 -4.86 14.83 -2.64
N GLN A 187 -5.25 15.34 -1.46
CA GLN A 187 -4.62 16.46 -0.79
C GLN A 187 -3.48 15.99 0.12
N LEU A 188 -2.25 16.40 -0.20
CA LEU A 188 -1.10 16.28 0.70
C LEU A 188 -1.12 17.38 1.77
N GLU A 189 -1.43 18.61 1.37
CA GLU A 189 -1.42 19.79 2.23
C GLU A 189 -2.47 20.82 1.79
N ASP A 190 -3.11 21.51 2.74
CA ASP A 190 -3.91 22.71 2.49
C ASP A 190 -3.01 23.95 2.55
N ASN A 191 -2.78 24.61 1.41
CA ASN A 191 -1.98 25.84 1.36
C ASN A 191 -2.84 27.09 1.65
N GLY A 192 -4.12 26.92 1.99
CA GLY A 192 -5.10 27.98 2.16
C GLY A 192 -5.62 28.54 0.82
N ASN A 193 -6.67 29.38 0.89
CA ASN A 193 -7.27 30.05 -0.28
C ASN A 193 -7.73 29.09 -1.39
N ASN A 194 -8.27 27.92 -1.02
CA ASN A 194 -8.67 26.86 -1.95
C ASN A 194 -7.51 26.42 -2.87
N ASN A 195 -6.30 26.29 -2.32
CA ASN A 195 -5.13 25.81 -3.03
C ASN A 195 -4.50 24.65 -2.26
N CYS A 196 -4.49 23.46 -2.86
CA CYS A 196 -4.01 22.24 -2.24
C CYS A 196 -2.81 21.68 -2.96
N THR A 197 -1.87 21.11 -2.21
CA THR A 197 -0.76 20.34 -2.75
C THR A 197 -1.24 18.93 -3.07
N ALA A 198 -0.99 18.45 -4.29
CA ALA A 198 -1.34 17.11 -4.73
C ALA A 198 -0.53 16.03 -4.00
N ILE A 199 -1.16 14.89 -3.73
CA ILE A 199 -0.55 13.71 -3.10
C ILE A 199 0.43 12.96 -4.00
N ILE A 200 0.47 13.30 -5.29
CA ILE A 200 1.47 12.79 -6.22
C ILE A 200 2.63 13.77 -6.24
N THR A 201 3.85 13.27 -6.07
CA THR A 201 5.07 14.07 -6.08
C THR A 201 6.04 13.52 -7.14
N GLY A 202 6.59 14.43 -7.94
CA GLY A 202 7.63 14.10 -8.92
C GLY A 202 9.01 14.09 -8.27
N ILE A 203 9.64 12.93 -8.12
CA ILE A 203 11.00 12.78 -7.59
C ILE A 203 11.72 11.68 -8.39
N ASP A 204 12.93 11.96 -8.85
CA ASP A 204 13.80 10.96 -9.45
C ASP A 204 14.61 10.26 -8.34
N VAL A 205 14.01 9.22 -7.74
CA VAL A 205 14.46 8.59 -6.48
C VAL A 205 15.89 8.04 -6.56
N THR A 206 16.29 7.50 -7.70
CA THR A 206 17.63 6.95 -7.89
C THR A 206 17.98 6.84 -9.38
N GLU A 207 19.23 7.15 -9.72
CA GLU A 207 19.75 6.99 -11.08
C GLU A 207 19.71 5.53 -11.56
N LYS A 208 19.70 4.55 -10.63
CA LYS A 208 19.66 3.13 -10.97
C LYS A 208 18.28 2.63 -11.38
N HIS A 209 17.22 3.32 -10.95
CA HIS A 209 15.83 2.97 -11.25
C HIS A 209 15.07 4.23 -11.68
N PRO A 210 15.41 4.79 -12.87
CA PRO A 210 14.84 6.06 -13.34
C PRO A 210 13.32 6.00 -13.59
N ASN A 211 12.76 4.79 -13.68
CA ASN A 211 11.33 4.56 -13.87
C ASN A 211 10.59 4.17 -12.59
N LEU A 212 11.28 4.12 -11.43
CA LEU A 212 10.67 3.66 -10.18
C LEU A 212 9.50 4.54 -9.77
N TRP A 213 8.33 3.93 -9.57
CA TRP A 213 7.19 4.55 -8.91
C TRP A 213 7.01 3.93 -7.52
N LEU A 214 6.74 4.75 -6.52
CA LEU A 214 6.31 4.32 -5.20
C LEU A 214 4.85 4.70 -5.01
N ILE A 215 3.98 3.72 -4.83
CA ILE A 215 2.56 3.96 -4.58
C ILE A 215 2.32 3.73 -3.08
N GLY A 216 2.13 4.82 -2.36
CA GLY A 216 2.01 4.82 -0.91
C GLY A 216 0.60 4.72 -0.34
N GLN A 217 0.51 4.95 0.96
CA GLN A 217 -0.70 4.80 1.77
C GLN A 217 -1.90 5.59 1.23
N ALA A 218 -1.70 6.79 0.69
CA ALA A 218 -2.81 7.60 0.18
C ALA A 218 -3.59 6.91 -0.95
N TRP A 219 -2.94 6.09 -1.77
CA TRP A 219 -3.64 5.28 -2.76
C TRP A 219 -4.26 4.02 -2.13
N MET A 220 -3.57 3.39 -1.19
CA MET A 220 -4.05 2.19 -0.49
C MET A 220 -5.29 2.46 0.37
N GLN A 221 -5.46 3.69 0.85
CA GLN A 221 -6.65 4.10 1.59
C GLN A 221 -7.94 3.91 0.77
N GLY A 222 -8.95 3.34 1.42
CA GLY A 222 -10.20 2.92 0.79
C GLY A 222 -10.13 1.55 0.09
N LYS A 223 -8.97 0.87 0.11
CA LYS A 223 -8.76 -0.41 -0.58
C LYS A 223 -8.28 -1.49 0.39
N TYR A 224 -8.63 -2.72 0.06
CA TYR A 224 -7.99 -3.91 0.58
C TYR A 224 -6.89 -4.32 -0.40
N VAL A 225 -5.66 -4.38 0.08
CA VAL A 225 -4.49 -4.77 -0.69
C VAL A 225 -3.92 -6.05 -0.11
N ASP A 226 -4.04 -7.14 -0.86
CA ASP A 226 -3.52 -8.46 -0.53
C ASP A 226 -2.14 -8.66 -1.13
N PHE A 227 -1.19 -9.13 -0.33
CA PHE A 227 0.16 -9.47 -0.72
C PHE A 227 0.38 -10.95 -0.46
N ARG A 228 0.66 -11.73 -1.50
CA ARG A 228 0.70 -13.19 -1.39
C ARG A 228 1.96 -13.76 -2.04
N LYS A 229 2.64 -14.64 -1.31
CA LYS A 229 3.62 -15.57 -1.89
C LYS A 229 2.97 -16.90 -2.22
N LYS A 230 3.22 -17.36 -3.44
CA LYS A 230 2.87 -18.68 -3.95
C LYS A 230 4.13 -19.51 -4.13
N ASP A 231 3.96 -20.78 -4.48
CA ASP A 231 5.09 -21.66 -4.79
C ASP A 231 5.85 -21.21 -6.04
N ASP A 232 5.15 -20.57 -6.98
CA ASP A 232 5.64 -20.18 -8.30
C ASP A 232 5.81 -18.66 -8.50
N GLY A 233 5.66 -17.85 -7.45
CA GLY A 233 5.86 -16.40 -7.55
C GLY A 233 5.16 -15.59 -6.46
N TYR A 234 4.94 -14.32 -6.77
CA TYR A 234 4.30 -13.34 -5.88
C TYR A 234 3.14 -12.67 -6.62
N GLU A 235 2.10 -12.35 -5.88
CA GLU A 235 0.89 -11.72 -6.39
C GLU A 235 0.42 -10.61 -5.44
N ILE A 236 -0.13 -9.55 -6.02
CA ILE A 236 -0.90 -8.53 -5.31
C ILE A 236 -2.35 -8.61 -5.79
N GLY A 237 -3.29 -8.58 -4.85
CA GLY A 237 -4.72 -8.53 -5.11
C GLY A 237 -5.33 -7.24 -4.56
N VAL A 238 -6.16 -6.54 -5.35
CA VAL A 238 -6.76 -5.26 -4.93
C VAL A 238 -8.28 -5.31 -5.07
N ALA A 239 -8.98 -4.82 -4.04
CA ALA A 239 -10.42 -4.55 -4.08
C ALA A 239 -10.77 -3.30 -3.27
N ASN A 240 -11.94 -2.72 -3.50
CA ASN A 240 -12.44 -1.62 -2.67
C ASN A 240 -12.92 -2.15 -1.31
N LEU A 241 -12.71 -1.38 -0.25
CA LEU A 241 -13.25 -1.68 1.07
C LEU A 241 -14.78 -1.47 1.08
N LYS A 242 -15.50 -2.31 1.83
CA LYS A 242 -16.94 -2.19 2.04
C LYS A 242 -17.32 -0.93 2.83
N ASN A 243 -16.51 -0.60 3.84
CA ASN A 243 -16.78 0.50 4.77
C ASN A 243 -15.53 1.38 4.95
N PRO A 244 -15.10 2.11 3.91
CA PRO A 244 -13.85 2.85 3.98
C PRO A 244 -13.89 4.02 4.97
N GLY A 245 -15.07 4.59 5.26
CA GLY A 245 -15.22 5.78 6.13
C GLY A 245 -15.55 5.49 7.59
N SER A 246 -15.73 4.23 7.97
CA SER A 246 -15.98 3.82 9.34
C SER A 246 -15.01 2.69 9.64
N GLY A 247 -14.00 2.96 10.46
CA GLY A 247 -13.23 1.93 11.11
C GLY A 247 -14.18 0.89 11.70
N CYS A 248 -13.75 -0.37 11.69
CA CYS A 248 -14.57 -1.50 12.12
C CYS A 248 -15.35 -1.15 13.41
N PRO A 249 -16.66 -1.46 13.49
CA PRO A 249 -17.42 -1.28 14.74
C PRO A 249 -16.81 -2.07 15.90
#